data_AF-A0A3M1NRS4-F1
#
_entry.id   AF-A0A3M1NRS4-F1
#
_cell.length_a   1.000
_cell.length_b   1.000
_cell.length_c   1.000
_cell.angle_alpha   90.00
_cell.angle_beta   90.00
_cell.angle_gamma   90.00
#
_symmetry.space_group_name_H-M   'P 1'
#
loop_
_entity.id
_entity.type
_entity.pdbx_description
1 polymer ?
#
loop_
_entity_poly.entity_id
_entity_poly.type
_entity_poly.pdbx_seq_one_letter_code
_entity_poly.pdbx_strand_id
1 'polypeptide(L)'
;DRLAVRNEALRLAVTNARDKAALMAGALGAELGEVLHINEQAVNVPRPVFRMEAAAMAKADGAEPVPEAYASGEVEVRAVVQVTFALQ
;
A
#
# COMPACT_ATOMS: atom_id res chain seq x y z
N ASP A 1 -0.26 19.09 5.16
CA ASP A 1 -1.67 18.67 5.15
C ASP A 1 -1.72 17.16 4.92
N ARG A 2 -2.41 16.41 5.78
CA ARG A 2 -2.46 14.93 5.71
C ARG A 2 -3.31 14.43 4.53
N LEU A 3 -4.32 15.19 4.11
CA LEU A 3 -5.15 14.81 2.96
C LEU A 3 -4.37 14.93 1.65
N ALA A 4 -3.59 16.00 1.50
CA ALA A 4 -2.72 16.18 0.34
C ALA A 4 -1.69 15.04 0.19
N VAL A 5 -1.05 14.64 1.30
CA VAL A 5 -0.09 13.51 1.29
C VAL A 5 -0.78 12.19 0.95
N ARG A 6 -2.01 11.96 1.44
CA ARG A 6 -2.80 10.78 1.07
C ARG A 6 -3.14 10.76 -0.43
N ASN A 7 -3.60 11.88 -0.97
CA ASN A 7 -3.96 11.97 -2.38
C ASN A 7 -2.74 11.74 -3.29
N GLU A 8 -1.58 12.26 -2.88
CA GLU A 8 -0.34 12.03 -3.61
C GLU A 8 0.09 10.55 -3.55
N ALA A 9 0.00 9.91 -2.37
CA ALA A 9 0.27 8.48 -2.24
C ALA A 9 -0.67 7.64 -3.13
N LEU A 10 -1.95 8.01 -3.20
CA LEU A 10 -2.93 7.33 -4.06
C LEU A 10 -2.60 7.51 -5.55
N ARG A 11 -2.23 8.72 -5.97
CA ARG A 11 -1.80 9.02 -7.34
C ARG A 11 -0.60 8.16 -7.74
N LEU A 12 0.42 8.11 -6.88
CA LEU A 12 1.61 7.28 -7.08
C LEU A 12 1.26 5.78 -7.16
N ALA A 13 0.36 5.31 -6.29
CA ALA A 13 -0.06 3.91 -6.28
C ALA A 13 -0.78 3.52 -7.59
N VAL A 14 -1.68 4.37 -8.11
CA VAL A 14 -2.38 4.13 -9.38
C VAL A 14 -1.43 4.16 -10.57
N THR A 15 -0.51 5.13 -10.63
CA THR A 15 0.51 5.18 -11.69
C THR A 15 1.37 3.92 -11.67
N ASN A 16 1.85 3.49 -10.50
CA ASN A 16 2.64 2.27 -10.35
C ASN A 16 1.85 1.02 -10.80
N ALA A 17 0.57 0.92 -10.44
CA ALA A 17 -0.29 -0.18 -10.88
C ALA A 17 -0.43 -0.23 -12.41
N ARG A 18 -0.61 0.91 -13.07
CA ARG A 18 -0.68 1.01 -14.54
C ARG A 18 0.64 0.62 -15.20
N ASP A 19 1.76 1.13 -14.72
CA ASP A 19 3.08 0.86 -15.32
C ASP A 19 3.44 -0.63 -15.21
N LYS A 20 3.14 -1.25 -14.07
CA LYS A 20 3.28 -2.71 -13.90
C LYS A 20 2.37 -3.48 -14.85
N ALA A 21 1.12 -3.07 -14.99
CA ALA A 21 0.18 -3.73 -15.90
C ALA A 21 0.65 -3.62 -17.36
N ALA A 22 1.15 -2.46 -17.79
CA ALA A 22 1.71 -2.26 -19.13
C ALA A 22 2.95 -3.15 -19.37
N LEU A 23 3.85 -3.24 -18.39
CA LEU A 23 5.01 -4.13 -18.46
C LEU A 23 4.59 -5.60 -18.60
N MET A 24 3.64 -6.04 -17.78
CA MET A 24 3.13 -7.41 -17.83
C MET A 24 2.42 -7.72 -19.15
N ALA A 25 1.59 -6.80 -19.66
CA ALA A 25 0.93 -6.94 -20.95
C ALA A 25 1.95 -7.07 -22.09
N GLY A 26 2.95 -6.18 -22.13
CA GLY A 26 4.01 -6.21 -23.15
C GLY A 26 4.84 -7.51 -23.10
N ALA A 27 5.14 -8.03 -21.91
CA ALA A 27 5.82 -9.31 -21.76
C ALA A 27 5.00 -10.50 -22.29
N LEU A 28 3.67 -10.37 -22.35
CA LEU A 28 2.74 -11.36 -22.89
C LEU A 28 2.41 -11.13 -24.38
N GLY A 29 3.01 -10.11 -25.01
CA GLY A 29 2.72 -9.75 -26.40
C GLY A 29 1.35 -9.11 -26.61
N ALA A 30 0.76 -8.55 -25.55
CA ALA A 30 -0.52 -7.83 -25.58
C ALA A 30 -0.32 -6.34 -25.23
N GLU A 31 -1.30 -5.51 -25.58
CA GLU A 31 -1.35 -4.11 -25.19
C GLU A 31 -2.27 -3.91 -23.97
N LEU A 32 -1.97 -2.88 -23.17
CA LEU A 32 -2.81 -2.53 -22.02
C LEU A 32 -4.04 -1.76 -22.50
N GLY A 33 -5.23 -2.32 -22.28
CA GLY A 33 -6.51 -1.75 -22.67
C GLY A 33 -7.15 -0.84 -21.62
N GLU A 34 -8.48 -0.74 -21.70
CA GLU A 34 -9.28 0.12 -20.82
C GLU A 34 -9.32 -0.36 -19.37
N VAL A 35 -9.62 0.56 -18.45
CA VAL A 35 -9.78 0.27 -17.03
C VAL A 35 -11.17 -0.31 -16.78
N LEU A 36 -11.23 -1.51 -16.22
CA LEU A 36 -12.49 -2.19 -15.90
C LEU A 36 -12.91 -1.97 -14.45
N HIS A 37 -11.95 -1.92 -13.54
CA HIS A 37 -12.22 -1.79 -12.10
C HIS A 37 -11.07 -1.11 -11.37
N ILE A 38 -11.39 -0.25 -10.41
CA ILE A 38 -10.44 0.36 -9.47
C ILE A 38 -11.00 0.20 -8.06
N ASN A 39 -10.17 -0.31 -7.15
CA ASN A 39 -10.48 -0.42 -5.73
C ASN A 39 -9.31 0.16 -4.90
N GLU A 40 -9.60 1.12 -4.03
CA GLU A 40 -8.67 1.58 -3.00
C GLU A 40 -8.84 0.70 -1.76
N GLN A 41 -7.81 -0.08 -1.44
CA GLN A 41 -7.78 -0.76 -0.15
C GLN A 41 -7.50 0.28 0.93
N ALA A 42 -8.36 0.33 1.95
CA ALA A 42 -8.30 1.35 2.99
C ALA A 42 -6.87 1.54 3.51
N VAL A 43 -6.39 2.79 3.47
CA VAL A 43 -5.11 3.21 4.04
C VAL A 43 -5.08 2.82 5.51
N ASN A 44 -4.38 1.74 5.84
CA ASN A 44 -4.10 1.37 7.22
C ASN A 44 -3.04 2.34 7.73
N VAL A 45 -3.46 3.44 8.35
CA VAL A 45 -2.55 4.28 9.11
C VAL A 45 -2.14 3.47 10.33
N PRO A 46 -0.86 3.09 10.49
CA PRO A 46 -0.41 2.36 11.67
C PRO A 46 -0.82 3.15 12.90
N ARG A 47 -1.78 2.62 13.67
CA ARG A 47 -2.16 3.25 14.93
C ARG A 47 -0.99 3.07 15.88
N PRO A 48 -0.52 4.12 16.57
CA PRO A 48 0.52 3.98 17.58
C PRO A 48 0.04 2.96 18.61
N VAL A 49 0.70 1.80 18.67
CA VAL A 49 0.47 0.84 19.76
C VAL A 49 1.05 1.44 21.02
N PHE A 50 0.22 1.76 22.00
CA PHE A 50 0.70 2.18 23.30
C PHE A 50 1.46 0.99 23.92
N ARG A 51 2.63 1.23 24.54
CA ARG A 51 3.54 0.18 25.05
C ARG A 51 2.88 -0.93 25.88
N MET A 52 1.76 -0.63 26.54
CA MET A 52 1.00 -1.61 27.33
C MET A 52 0.30 -2.67 26.45
N GLU A 53 -0.21 -2.29 25.27
CA GLU A 53 -0.85 -3.22 24.33
C GLU A 53 0.19 -4.06 23.57
N ALA A 54 1.34 -3.47 23.24
CA ALA A 54 2.46 -4.17 22.60
C ALA A 54 3.02 -5.30 23.50
N ALA A 55 3.14 -5.06 24.81
CA ALA A 55 3.60 -6.07 25.76
C ALA A 55 2.58 -7.22 25.96
N ALA A 56 1.28 -6.94 25.82
CA ALA A 56 0.23 -7.96 25.90
C ALA A 56 0.17 -8.83 24.63
N MET A 57 0.32 -8.23 23.45
CA MET A 57 0.34 -8.93 22.15
C MET A 57 1.61 -9.77 21.95
N ALA A 58 2.78 -9.25 22.33
CA ALA A 58 4.04 -9.99 22.23
C ALA A 58 4.08 -11.25 23.12
N LYS A 59 3.37 -11.24 24.25
CA LYS A 59 3.23 -12.43 25.12
C LYS A 59 2.24 -13.47 24.59
N ALA A 60 1.28 -13.07 23.75
CA ALA A 60 0.25 -13.97 23.25
C ALA A 60 0.73 -14.79 22.04
N ASP A 61 1.52 -14.19 21.14
CA ASP A 61 1.87 -14.82 19.85
C ASP A 61 3.27 -15.46 19.78
N GLY A 62 4.11 -15.32 20.82
CA GLY A 62 5.46 -15.92 20.83
C GLY A 62 6.37 -15.48 19.66
N ALA A 63 5.98 -14.43 18.93
CA ALA A 63 6.65 -13.97 17.73
C ALA A 63 7.86 -13.10 18.07
N GLU A 64 8.99 -13.39 17.41
CA GLU A 64 10.20 -12.59 17.49
C GLU A 64 9.91 -11.11 17.19
N PRO A 65 10.54 -10.16 17.91
CA PRO A 65 10.30 -8.74 17.70
C PRO A 65 10.72 -8.34 16.29
N VAL A 66 9.74 -8.00 15.45
CA VAL A 66 9.97 -7.35 14.16
C VAL A 66 10.76 -6.06 14.44
N PRO A 67 11.89 -5.80 13.75
CA PRO A 67 12.77 -4.70 14.09
C PRO A 67 12.03 -3.37 14.11
N GLU A 68 12.17 -2.66 15.22
CA GLU A 68 11.69 -1.31 15.46
C GLU A 68 12.31 -0.32 14.47
N ALA A 69 11.68 -0.14 13.32
CA ALA A 69 11.97 0.99 12.42
C ALA A 69 11.14 2.22 12.83
N TYR A 70 11.26 2.65 14.09
CA TYR A 70 10.71 3.92 14.56
C TYR A 70 11.81 4.98 14.56
N ALA A 71 12.19 5.46 13.37
CA ALA A 71 12.94 6.70 13.24
C ALA A 71 11.97 7.89 13.35
N SER A 72 12.01 8.55 14.51
CA SER A 72 11.68 9.97 14.74
C SER A 72 10.65 10.64 13.80
N GLY A 73 9.38 10.74 14.23
CA GLY A 73 8.48 11.84 13.84
C GLY A 73 7.92 11.86 12.40
N GLU A 74 8.23 10.89 11.56
CA GLU A 74 7.70 10.79 10.20
C GLU A 74 6.42 9.94 10.17
N VAL A 75 5.36 10.46 9.57
CA VAL A 75 4.13 9.69 9.31
C VAL A 75 4.28 9.05 7.94
N GLU A 76 4.56 7.75 7.90
CA GLU A 76 4.51 6.99 6.65
C GLU A 76 3.05 6.85 6.20
N VAL A 77 2.72 7.35 5.00
CA VAL A 77 1.40 7.20 4.39
C VAL A 77 1.51 6.19 3.25
N ARG A 78 0.87 5.02 3.43
CA ARG A 78 0.85 3.95 2.43
C ARG A 78 -0.54 3.85 1.79
N ALA A 79 -0.62 4.01 0.48
CA ALA A 79 -1.82 3.72 -0.30
C ALA A 79 -1.67 2.39 -1.04
N VAL A 80 -2.73 1.58 -1.04
CA VAL A 80 -2.78 0.31 -1.77
C VAL A 80 -3.98 0.34 -2.69
N VAL A 81 -3.76 0.06 -3.98
CA VAL A 81 -4.82 0.04 -4.99
C VAL A 81 -4.80 -1.28 -5.73
N GLN A 82 -5.98 -1.75 -6.08
CA GLN A 82 -6.18 -2.85 -7.01
C GLN A 82 -6.86 -2.30 -8.25
N VAL A 83 -6.25 -2.52 -9.41
CA VAL A 83 -6.77 -2.07 -10.70
C VAL A 83 -6.83 -3.25 -11.65
N THR A 84 -7.95 -3.40 -12.35
CA THR A 84 -8.15 -4.41 -13.39
C THR A 84 -8.26 -3.72 -14.74
N PHE A 85 -7.48 -4.19 -15.71
CA PHE A 85 -7.45 -3.68 -17.08
C PHE A 85 -7.88 -4.77 -18.06
N ALA A 86 -8.49 -4.37 -19.17
CA ALA A 86 -8.60 -5.22 -20.34
C ALA A 86 -7.22 -5.36 -21.02
N LEU A 87 -7.03 -6.43 -21.80
CA LEU A 87 -5.89 -6.58 -22.71
C LEU A 87 -6.38 -6.46 -24.15
N GLN A 88 -5.49 -5.99 -25.03
CA GLN A 88 -5.71 -5.84 -26.46
C GLN A 88 -4.68 -6.65 -27.25
#